data_AF-A2DA09-F1
#
_entry.id   AF-A2DA09-F1
#
_cell.length_a   1.000
_cell.length_b   1.000
_cell.length_c   1.000
_cell.angle_alpha   90.00
_cell.angle_beta   90.00
_cell.angle_gamma   90.00
#
_symmetry.space_group_name_H-M   'P 1'
#
loop_
_entity.id
_entity.type
_entity.pdbx_description
1 polymer ?
#
loop_
_entity_poly.entity_id
_entity_poly.type
_entity_poly.pdbx_seq_one_letter_code
_entity_poly.pdbx_strand_id
1 'polypeptide(L)'
;MKHWRICNSGITIAALAIRDTDKNLSDYLINRSVQSIKNSLIEYSPDGNYPEGYSYWSYGTTYAGLMFAALHSVFNHTFGLAEWPGFAKSGKYIQYMVGTSNLNFNYYDSGPKGVLQPILYWFAYYYNDPSLVFYNNYILEVLKTGIAHYYLPIVLVFGSRFRKEEAIAPSNKMYYGKGITPVILVRTSWELGKGLSFGFKGGKPWSPHAHMDQGTFVFDSDGVRWASDLGTLDYIDLSNKGIDYWDYSQEGQRWVVYKSTVTPHNTLTIEGEKFNVTAYSGITKIYNSSDNYLGGQN
;
A
#
# COMPACT_ATOMS: atom_id res chain seq x y z
N MET A 1 -8.56 -12.18 -10.80
CA MET A 1 -8.07 -11.31 -11.90
C MET A 1 -7.08 -10.30 -11.32
N LYS A 2 -5.78 -10.59 -11.17
CA LYS A 2 -4.94 -9.81 -10.22
C LYS A 2 -3.46 -9.56 -10.55
N HIS A 3 -3.05 -9.45 -11.81
CA HIS A 3 -1.66 -9.03 -12.12
C HIS A 3 -1.56 -8.11 -13.34
N TRP A 4 -2.62 -7.35 -13.63
CA TRP A 4 -2.72 -6.55 -14.86
C TRP A 4 -1.67 -5.43 -14.89
N ARG A 5 -1.33 -4.82 -13.76
CA ARG A 5 -0.26 -3.80 -13.69
C ARG A 5 1.10 -4.35 -14.13
N ILE A 6 1.46 -5.57 -13.69
CA ILE A 6 2.74 -6.19 -14.01
C ILE A 6 2.81 -6.54 -15.50
N CYS A 7 1.79 -7.22 -16.02
CA CYS A 7 1.77 -7.61 -17.43
C CYS A 7 1.76 -6.39 -18.35
N ASN A 8 0.91 -5.40 -18.07
CA ASN A 8 0.85 -4.18 -18.89
C ASN A 8 2.14 -3.38 -18.82
N SER A 9 2.79 -3.30 -17.65
CA SER A 9 4.07 -2.65 -17.49
C SER A 9 5.16 -3.33 -18.31
N GLY A 10 5.30 -4.66 -18.19
CA GLY A 10 6.28 -5.44 -18.95
C GLY A 10 6.09 -5.32 -20.46
N ILE A 11 4.85 -5.48 -20.95
CA ILE A 11 4.52 -5.34 -22.38
C ILE A 11 4.82 -3.93 -22.88
N THR A 12 4.44 -2.90 -22.12
CA THR A 12 4.65 -1.50 -22.51
C THR A 12 6.14 -1.18 -22.61
N ILE A 13 6.92 -1.55 -21.61
CA ILE A 13 8.37 -1.29 -21.60
C ILE A 13 9.07 -2.05 -22.73
N ALA A 14 8.70 -3.31 -22.97
CA ALA A 14 9.25 -4.09 -24.08
C ALA A 14 8.90 -3.48 -25.44
N ALA A 15 7.63 -3.07 -25.64
CA ALA A 15 7.18 -2.42 -26.86
C ALA A 15 7.90 -1.07 -27.08
N LEU A 16 8.13 -0.28 -26.03
CA LEU A 16 8.93 0.95 -26.14
C LEU A 16 10.38 0.65 -26.54
N ALA A 17 10.97 -0.43 -26.04
CA ALA A 17 12.36 -0.80 -26.32
C ALA A 17 12.62 -1.24 -27.78
N ILE A 18 11.61 -1.76 -28.48
CA ILE A 18 11.73 -2.23 -29.88
C ILE A 18 11.01 -1.31 -30.89
N ARG A 19 10.59 -0.12 -30.43
CA ARG A 19 9.72 0.76 -31.20
C ARG A 19 10.38 1.34 -32.46
N ASP A 20 11.70 1.45 -32.46
CA ASP A 20 12.51 1.84 -33.61
C ASP A 20 12.57 0.74 -34.70
N THR A 21 12.40 -0.51 -34.30
CA THR A 21 12.43 -1.69 -35.19
C THR A 21 11.05 -1.98 -35.79
N ASP A 22 9.99 -1.99 -34.97
CA ASP A 22 8.61 -2.14 -35.43
C ASP A 22 7.68 -1.19 -34.68
N LYS A 23 7.52 0.01 -35.23
CA LYS A 23 6.68 1.05 -34.66
C LYS A 23 5.20 0.66 -34.62
N ASN A 24 4.70 -0.07 -35.62
CA ASN A 24 3.28 -0.39 -35.73
C ASN A 24 2.86 -1.41 -34.67
N LEU A 25 3.64 -2.49 -34.53
CA LEU A 25 3.41 -3.48 -33.48
C LEU A 25 3.57 -2.84 -32.10
N SER A 26 4.60 -2.03 -31.91
CA SER A 26 4.87 -1.39 -30.63
C SER A 26 3.75 -0.44 -30.20
N ASP A 27 3.31 0.45 -31.08
CA ASP A 27 2.20 1.37 -30.79
C ASP A 27 0.88 0.61 -30.55
N TYR A 28 0.65 -0.49 -31.28
CA TYR A 28 -0.49 -1.37 -31.04
C TYR A 28 -0.48 -1.97 -29.63
N LEU A 29 0.65 -2.53 -29.21
CA LEU A 29 0.82 -3.13 -27.88
C LEU A 29 0.70 -2.09 -26.76
N ILE A 30 1.36 -0.93 -26.92
CA ILE A 30 1.28 0.19 -25.97
C ILE A 30 -0.17 0.64 -25.81
N ASN A 31 -0.88 0.87 -26.91
CA ASN A 31 -2.28 1.30 -26.85
C ASN A 31 -3.16 0.27 -26.12
N ARG A 32 -2.99 -1.03 -26.41
CA ARG A 32 -3.71 -2.09 -25.68
C ARG A 32 -3.42 -2.02 -24.19
N SER A 33 -2.14 -1.93 -23.80
CA SER A 33 -1.73 -1.89 -22.40
C SER A 33 -2.24 -0.67 -21.64
N VAL A 34 -2.24 0.51 -22.29
CA VAL A 34 -2.82 1.75 -21.74
C VAL A 34 -4.32 1.61 -21.49
N GLN A 35 -5.05 0.90 -22.34
CA GLN A 35 -6.48 0.66 -22.11
C GLN A 35 -6.72 -0.39 -21.02
N SER A 36 -6.03 -1.53 -21.07
CA SER A 36 -6.29 -2.62 -20.12
C SER A 36 -5.85 -2.29 -18.69
N ILE A 37 -4.78 -1.51 -18.49
CA ILE A 37 -4.30 -1.23 -17.13
C ILE A 37 -5.35 -0.48 -16.28
N LYS A 38 -6.24 0.31 -16.91
CA LYS A 38 -7.31 1.06 -16.24
C LYS A 38 -8.20 0.18 -15.35
N ASN A 39 -8.44 -1.07 -15.76
CA ASN A 39 -9.22 -2.04 -14.98
C ASN A 39 -8.58 -2.36 -13.62
N SER A 40 -7.27 -2.20 -13.49
CA SER A 40 -6.56 -2.36 -12.21
C SER A 40 -6.32 -1.05 -11.48
N LEU A 41 -6.33 0.10 -12.18
CA LEU A 41 -6.17 1.39 -11.53
C LEU A 41 -7.37 1.79 -10.67
N ILE A 42 -8.56 1.23 -10.97
CA ILE A 42 -9.76 1.41 -10.15
C ILE A 42 -9.54 1.06 -8.67
N GLU A 43 -8.59 0.18 -8.37
CA GLU A 43 -8.25 -0.25 -7.01
C GLU A 43 -7.64 0.87 -6.15
N TYR A 44 -7.08 1.92 -6.75
CA TYR A 44 -6.61 3.09 -6.01
C TYR A 44 -7.75 4.04 -5.65
N SER A 45 -8.88 3.96 -6.33
CA SER A 45 -9.98 4.92 -6.15
C SER A 45 -10.71 4.71 -4.81
N PRO A 46 -11.20 5.79 -4.17
CA PRO A 46 -11.02 7.20 -4.54
C PRO A 46 -9.82 7.87 -3.84
N ASP A 47 -9.30 7.26 -2.78
CA ASP A 47 -8.39 7.92 -1.86
C ASP A 47 -6.97 7.36 -1.87
N GLY A 48 -6.71 6.23 -2.51
CA GLY A 48 -5.37 5.66 -2.71
C GLY A 48 -5.00 4.54 -1.74
N ASN A 49 -5.84 4.24 -0.75
CA ASN A 49 -5.68 3.04 0.09
C ASN A 49 -5.88 1.79 -0.76
N TYR A 50 -4.97 0.84 -0.59
CA TYR A 50 -4.85 -0.30 -1.47
C TYR A 50 -5.59 -1.52 -0.92
N PRO A 51 -6.44 -2.21 -1.71
CA PRO A 51 -7.33 -3.26 -1.25
C PRO A 51 -6.64 -4.59 -0.91
N GLU A 52 -5.30 -4.62 -0.85
CA GLU A 52 -4.46 -5.76 -0.46
C GLU A 52 -3.33 -5.36 0.52
N GLY A 53 -3.38 -4.14 1.06
CA GLY A 53 -2.46 -3.70 2.10
C GLY A 53 -1.08 -3.25 1.59
N TYR A 54 -0.13 -3.16 2.52
CA TYR A 54 1.16 -2.50 2.33
C TYR A 54 2.08 -3.20 1.31
N SER A 55 2.24 -4.51 1.44
CA SER A 55 3.18 -5.27 0.59
C SER A 55 2.71 -5.34 -0.87
N TYR A 56 1.42 -5.58 -1.11
CA TYR A 56 0.87 -5.61 -2.45
C TYR A 56 0.78 -4.24 -3.13
N TRP A 57 0.61 -3.15 -2.36
CA TRP A 57 0.80 -1.79 -2.90
C TRP A 57 2.23 -1.65 -3.43
N SER A 58 3.23 -2.01 -2.63
CA SER A 58 4.65 -1.90 -2.99
C SER A 58 4.94 -2.61 -4.32
N TYR A 59 4.43 -3.83 -4.45
CA TYR A 59 4.58 -4.61 -5.67
C TYR A 59 3.81 -4.00 -6.86
N GLY A 60 2.49 -3.85 -6.74
CA GLY A 60 1.64 -3.42 -7.85
C GLY A 60 1.91 -1.99 -8.32
N THR A 61 2.12 -1.07 -7.39
CA THR A 61 2.38 0.35 -7.67
C THR A 61 3.75 0.56 -8.28
N THR A 62 4.76 -0.24 -7.91
CA THR A 62 6.08 -0.15 -8.56
C THR A 62 5.98 -0.42 -10.07
N TYR A 63 5.30 -1.49 -10.49
CA TYR A 63 5.14 -1.78 -11.92
C TYR A 63 4.30 -0.73 -12.65
N ALA A 64 3.22 -0.24 -12.03
CA ALA A 64 2.42 0.84 -12.62
C ALA A 64 3.25 2.12 -12.79
N GLY A 65 3.97 2.54 -11.75
CA GLY A 65 4.83 3.72 -11.81
C GLY A 65 5.98 3.56 -12.82
N LEU A 66 6.59 2.38 -12.95
CA LEU A 66 7.59 2.11 -13.98
C LEU A 66 7.01 2.26 -15.40
N MET A 67 5.80 1.75 -15.64
CA MET A 67 5.09 1.93 -16.91
C MET A 67 4.87 3.42 -17.20
N PHE A 68 4.40 4.17 -16.21
CA PHE A 68 4.08 5.59 -16.38
C PHE A 68 5.33 6.43 -16.58
N ALA A 69 6.41 6.14 -15.85
CA ALA A 69 7.72 6.75 -16.03
C ALA A 69 8.25 6.51 -17.45
N ALA A 70 8.15 5.28 -17.96
CA ALA A 70 8.59 4.94 -19.31
C ALA A 70 7.76 5.68 -20.38
N LEU A 71 6.43 5.67 -20.27
CA LEU A 71 5.53 6.41 -21.18
C LEU A 71 5.84 7.91 -21.18
N HIS A 72 5.97 8.50 -19.99
CA HIS A 72 6.32 9.91 -19.85
C HIS A 72 7.70 10.23 -20.46
N SER A 73 8.69 9.35 -20.31
CA SER A 73 10.02 9.57 -20.88
C SER A 73 10.05 9.60 -22.41
N VAL A 74 9.18 8.83 -23.07
CA VAL A 74 9.14 8.72 -24.53
C VAL A 74 8.16 9.70 -25.16
N PHE A 75 7.01 9.93 -24.53
CA PHE A 75 5.92 10.72 -25.11
C PHE A 75 5.69 12.07 -24.40
N ASN A 76 6.32 12.31 -23.25
CA ASN A 76 6.05 13.47 -22.39
C ASN A 76 4.60 13.51 -21.84
N HIS A 77 3.93 12.37 -21.77
CA HIS A 77 2.63 12.21 -21.09
C HIS A 77 2.42 10.75 -20.65
N THR A 78 1.51 10.54 -19.69
CA THR A 78 1.16 9.21 -19.15
C THR A 78 -0.20 8.72 -19.61
N PHE A 79 -0.79 9.33 -20.64
CA PHE A 79 -2.13 9.03 -21.16
C PHE A 79 -3.25 9.12 -20.11
N GLY A 80 -3.10 10.00 -19.12
CA GLY A 80 -4.07 10.18 -18.03
C GLY A 80 -3.99 9.08 -16.95
N LEU A 81 -3.00 8.19 -17.02
CA LEU A 81 -2.87 7.06 -16.10
C LEU A 81 -2.30 7.49 -14.75
N ALA A 82 -1.34 8.43 -14.73
CA ALA A 82 -0.79 8.95 -13.48
C ALA A 82 -1.77 9.91 -12.78
N GLU A 83 -2.71 10.49 -13.52
CA GLU A 83 -3.79 11.34 -13.00
C GLU A 83 -5.01 10.53 -12.55
N TRP A 84 -4.95 9.19 -12.65
CA TRP A 84 -6.06 8.33 -12.27
C TRP A 84 -6.49 8.57 -10.81
N PRO A 85 -7.80 8.63 -10.51
CA PRO A 85 -8.28 8.90 -9.17
C PRO A 85 -7.64 8.00 -8.10
N GLY A 86 -7.09 8.61 -7.06
CA GLY A 86 -6.45 7.91 -5.94
C GLY A 86 -5.00 7.47 -6.19
N PHE A 87 -4.50 7.41 -7.42
CA PHE A 87 -3.13 6.93 -7.68
C PHE A 87 -2.07 7.84 -7.03
N ALA A 88 -2.12 9.15 -7.24
CA ALA A 88 -1.23 10.11 -6.58
C ALA A 88 -1.38 10.07 -5.05
N LYS A 89 -2.61 9.98 -4.54
CA LYS A 89 -2.89 9.90 -3.10
C LYS A 89 -2.35 8.61 -2.47
N SER A 90 -2.22 7.52 -3.25
CA SER A 90 -1.66 6.25 -2.77
C SER A 90 -0.20 6.38 -2.32
N GLY A 91 0.55 7.32 -2.91
CA GLY A 91 1.89 7.66 -2.45
C GLY A 91 1.90 8.27 -1.05
N LYS A 92 0.82 8.98 -0.65
CA LYS A 92 0.66 9.46 0.73
C LYS A 92 0.23 8.33 1.65
N TYR A 93 -0.78 7.56 1.25
CA TYR A 93 -1.25 6.38 1.99
C TYR A 93 -0.11 5.50 2.50
N ILE A 94 0.84 5.14 1.63
CA ILE A 94 1.93 4.23 2.03
C ILE A 94 2.86 4.82 3.10
N GLN A 95 3.01 6.15 3.17
CA GLN A 95 3.82 6.79 4.21
C GLN A 95 3.13 6.74 5.58
N TYR A 96 1.80 6.83 5.60
CA TYR A 96 1.02 6.70 6.83
C TYR A 96 0.94 5.27 7.35
N MET A 97 1.09 4.29 6.45
CA MET A 97 1.06 2.87 6.83
C MET A 97 2.22 2.48 7.75
N VAL A 98 3.33 3.23 7.75
CA VAL A 98 4.47 2.97 8.65
C VAL A 98 4.32 3.79 9.93
N GLY A 99 4.13 3.08 11.04
CA GLY A 99 4.02 3.67 12.38
C GLY A 99 5.33 4.20 12.94
N THR A 100 5.28 4.77 14.14
CA THR A 100 6.46 5.35 14.79
C THR A 100 7.48 4.29 15.20
N SER A 101 7.09 3.03 15.33
CA SER A 101 7.97 1.88 15.61
C SER A 101 8.72 1.35 14.38
N ASN A 102 8.59 1.99 13.21
CA ASN A 102 9.10 1.49 11.92
C ASN A 102 8.45 0.16 11.47
N LEU A 103 7.36 -0.25 12.10
CA LEU A 103 6.52 -1.35 11.65
C LEU A 103 5.35 -0.80 10.82
N ASN A 104 5.02 -1.47 9.73
CA ASN A 104 3.84 -1.11 8.95
C ASN A 104 2.56 -1.67 9.60
N PHE A 105 1.41 -1.09 9.27
CA PHE A 105 0.12 -1.69 9.56
C PHE A 105 -0.08 -2.85 8.60
N ASN A 106 0.35 -4.03 9.03
CA ASN A 106 0.46 -5.23 8.22
C ASN A 106 -0.86 -6.00 8.08
N TYR A 107 -1.97 -5.27 7.90
CA TYR A 107 -3.26 -5.88 7.60
C TYR A 107 -3.22 -6.59 6.25
N TYR A 108 -4.07 -7.61 6.09
CA TYR A 108 -3.99 -8.56 4.97
C TYR A 108 -2.62 -9.23 4.91
N ASP A 109 -2.16 -9.58 3.72
CA ASP A 109 -0.83 -10.14 3.53
C ASP A 109 0.23 -9.05 3.47
N SER A 110 0.87 -8.82 4.61
CA SER A 110 2.08 -8.01 4.66
C SER A 110 3.04 -8.52 5.73
N GLY A 111 4.34 -8.41 5.43
CA GLY A 111 5.37 -8.49 6.48
C GLY A 111 5.26 -7.28 7.42
N PRO A 112 5.81 -7.34 8.65
CA PRO A 112 5.58 -6.31 9.65
C PRO A 112 6.49 -5.08 9.53
N LYS A 113 7.61 -5.17 8.78
CA LYS A 113 8.60 -4.08 8.72
C LYS A 113 8.25 -3.08 7.64
N GLY A 114 8.41 -1.79 7.94
CA GLY A 114 8.49 -0.79 6.88
C GLY A 114 9.73 -1.05 6.00
N VAL A 115 9.58 -0.87 4.69
CA VAL A 115 10.63 -1.13 3.71
C VAL A 115 10.83 0.06 2.79
N LEU A 116 11.98 0.10 2.12
CA LEU A 116 12.26 1.08 1.09
C LEU A 116 11.23 0.95 -0.03
N GLN A 117 10.65 2.07 -0.46
CA GLN A 117 9.70 2.14 -1.56
C GLN A 117 10.28 2.95 -2.74
N PRO A 118 11.20 2.41 -3.56
CA PRO A 118 11.94 3.19 -4.56
C PRO A 118 11.04 3.96 -5.54
N ILE A 119 9.85 3.44 -5.86
CA ILE A 119 8.93 4.12 -6.78
C ILE A 119 8.46 5.50 -6.27
N LEU A 120 8.50 5.76 -4.96
CA LEU A 120 8.16 7.08 -4.41
C LEU A 120 9.10 8.20 -4.88
N TYR A 121 10.32 7.88 -5.33
CA TYR A 121 11.21 8.88 -5.95
C TYR A 121 10.64 9.37 -7.29
N TRP A 122 10.03 8.48 -8.08
CA TRP A 122 9.31 8.90 -9.29
C TRP A 122 8.04 9.68 -8.95
N PHE A 123 7.29 9.28 -7.91
CA PHE A 123 6.13 10.06 -7.46
C PHE A 123 6.53 11.48 -7.03
N ALA A 124 7.59 11.61 -6.22
CA ALA A 124 8.09 12.89 -5.75
C ALA A 124 8.47 13.81 -6.92
N TYR A 125 9.16 13.26 -7.92
CA TYR A 125 9.51 13.96 -9.15
C TYR A 125 8.27 14.35 -9.97
N TYR A 126 7.39 13.39 -10.28
CA TYR A 126 6.26 13.59 -11.19
C TYR A 126 5.18 14.51 -10.61
N TYR A 127 4.88 14.39 -9.31
CA TYR A 127 3.88 15.21 -8.63
C TYR A 127 4.44 16.45 -7.97
N ASN A 128 5.76 16.69 -8.10
CA ASN A 128 6.46 17.80 -7.45
C ASN A 128 6.19 17.85 -5.93
N ASP A 129 6.29 16.69 -5.27
CA ASP A 129 6.05 16.53 -3.83
C ASP A 129 7.20 15.73 -3.19
N PRO A 130 8.33 16.39 -2.86
CA PRO A 130 9.49 15.74 -2.22
C PRO A 130 9.19 15.13 -0.85
N SER A 131 8.09 15.52 -0.18
CA SER A 131 7.72 14.94 1.11
C SER A 131 7.45 13.43 1.01
N LEU A 132 7.11 12.93 -0.17
CA LEU A 132 6.85 11.51 -0.44
C LEU A 132 8.06 10.60 -0.19
N VAL A 133 9.29 11.14 -0.26
CA VAL A 133 10.53 10.36 -0.03
C VAL A 133 11.12 10.55 1.36
N PHE A 134 10.47 11.31 2.25
CA PHE A 134 10.94 11.55 3.63
C PHE A 134 11.33 10.24 4.34
N TYR A 135 10.42 9.26 4.37
CA TYR A 135 10.67 7.98 5.02
C TYR A 135 11.72 7.11 4.31
N ASN A 136 11.77 7.13 2.97
CA ASN A 136 12.79 6.41 2.20
C ASN A 136 14.19 6.95 2.48
N ASN A 137 14.36 8.27 2.56
CA ASN A 137 15.64 8.89 2.91
C ASN A 137 16.08 8.46 4.31
N TYR A 138 15.16 8.42 5.27
CA TYR A 138 15.46 7.88 6.61
C TYR A 138 15.94 6.42 6.57
N ILE A 139 15.27 5.55 5.78
CA ILE A 139 15.68 4.15 5.61
C ILE A 139 17.11 4.04 5.07
N LEU A 140 17.43 4.79 4.01
CA LEU A 140 18.71 4.69 3.34
C LEU A 140 19.86 5.27 4.18
N GLU A 141 19.62 6.36 4.90
CA GLU A 141 20.68 7.12 5.56
C GLU A 141 20.89 6.74 7.02
N VAL A 142 19.79 6.57 7.75
CA VAL A 142 19.81 6.32 9.19
C VAL A 142 19.83 4.83 9.45
N LEU A 143 18.86 4.09 8.87
CA LEU A 143 18.81 2.64 9.07
C LEU A 143 19.84 1.90 8.21
N LYS A 144 20.31 2.51 7.11
CA LYS A 144 21.22 1.90 6.13
C LYS A 144 20.71 0.55 5.64
N THR A 145 19.39 0.42 5.50
CA THR A 145 18.73 -0.79 4.98
C THR A 145 18.22 -0.55 3.56
N GLY A 146 18.02 -1.63 2.79
CA GLY A 146 17.52 -1.53 1.41
C GLY A 146 18.59 -1.26 0.33
N ILE A 147 19.89 -1.27 0.68
CA ILE A 147 21.02 -1.01 -0.24
C ILE A 147 21.22 -2.15 -1.27
N ALA A 148 20.58 -3.30 -1.10
CA ALA A 148 20.55 -4.39 -2.09
C ALA A 148 19.20 -4.48 -2.83
N HIS A 149 18.34 -3.47 -2.74
CA HIS A 149 17.02 -3.52 -3.36
C HIS A 149 17.15 -3.45 -4.89
N TYR A 150 16.55 -4.39 -5.60
CA TYR A 150 16.66 -4.53 -7.05
C TYR A 150 16.11 -3.32 -7.84
N TYR A 151 15.13 -2.59 -7.29
CA TYR A 151 14.66 -1.29 -7.81
C TYR A 151 15.47 -0.05 -7.39
N LEU A 152 16.65 -0.19 -6.76
CA LEU A 152 17.50 0.96 -6.42
C LEU A 152 17.85 1.91 -7.58
N PRO A 153 18.00 1.45 -8.83
CA PRO A 153 18.22 2.38 -9.94
C PRO A 153 17.16 3.49 -10.06
N ILE A 154 15.92 3.27 -9.60
CA ILE A 154 14.87 4.30 -9.55
C ILE A 154 15.30 5.46 -8.64
N VAL A 155 15.92 5.15 -7.49
CA VAL A 155 16.43 6.15 -6.54
C VAL A 155 17.52 7.00 -7.19
N LEU A 156 18.42 6.38 -7.97
CA LEU A 156 19.48 7.13 -8.66
C LEU A 156 18.92 8.06 -9.75
N VAL A 157 18.00 7.56 -10.57
CA VAL A 157 17.44 8.30 -11.71
C VAL A 157 16.57 9.48 -11.26
N PHE A 158 15.70 9.27 -10.27
CA PHE A 158 14.75 10.29 -9.84
C PHE A 158 15.18 11.02 -8.58
N GLY A 159 15.94 10.39 -7.67
CA GLY A 159 16.47 11.04 -6.48
C GLY A 159 17.52 12.09 -6.78
N SER A 160 18.26 11.97 -7.88
CA SER A 160 19.17 13.01 -8.36
C SER A 160 18.46 14.30 -8.82
N ARG A 161 17.12 14.31 -8.89
CA ARG A 161 16.32 15.46 -9.37
C ARG A 161 15.93 16.44 -8.27
N PHE A 162 16.20 16.13 -7.01
CA PHE A 162 15.84 16.98 -5.88
C PHE A 162 16.96 17.04 -4.85
N ARG A 163 17.00 18.13 -4.09
CA ARG A 163 17.91 18.23 -2.95
C ARG A 163 17.33 17.46 -1.78
N LYS A 164 18.21 16.83 -1.01
CA LYS A 164 17.83 16.01 0.14
C LYS A 164 16.99 16.80 1.15
N GLU A 165 17.34 18.07 1.38
CA GLU A 165 16.71 18.95 2.35
C GLU A 165 15.26 19.31 1.99
N GLU A 166 14.86 19.09 0.73
CA GLU A 166 13.48 19.33 0.26
C GLU A 166 12.52 18.24 0.74
N ALA A 167 13.04 17.04 1.05
CA ALA A 167 12.26 15.92 1.57
C ALA A 167 11.93 16.12 3.06
N ILE A 168 11.11 17.12 3.36
CA ILE A 168 10.63 17.40 4.71
C ILE A 168 9.46 16.48 5.09
N ALA A 169 9.30 16.25 6.39
CA ALA A 169 8.18 15.48 6.91
C ALA A 169 6.83 16.10 6.50
N PRO A 170 5.81 15.29 6.16
CA PRO A 170 4.47 15.82 5.90
C PRO A 170 3.91 16.59 7.11
N SER A 171 3.05 17.58 6.88
CA SER A 171 2.42 18.34 7.96
C SER A 171 1.21 17.61 8.55
N ASN A 172 0.39 17.00 7.69
CA ASN A 172 -0.81 16.27 8.08
C ASN A 172 -0.46 15.05 8.94
N LYS A 173 -1.35 14.76 9.89
CA LYS A 173 -1.16 13.74 10.94
C LYS A 173 -2.19 12.62 10.88
N MET A 174 -3.17 12.76 10.01
CA MET A 174 -4.24 11.80 9.80
C MET A 174 -4.41 11.55 8.32
N TYR A 175 -4.57 10.29 7.97
CA TYR A 175 -5.01 9.84 6.67
C TYR A 175 -6.30 9.02 6.83
N TYR A 176 -7.30 9.35 6.04
CA TYR A 176 -8.52 8.57 5.88
C TYR A 176 -8.65 8.12 4.43
N GLY A 177 -8.67 6.81 4.22
CA GLY A 177 -8.90 6.21 2.92
C GLY A 177 -10.25 5.52 2.88
N LYS A 178 -11.08 5.86 1.88
CA LYS A 178 -12.30 5.11 1.54
C LYS A 178 -11.99 4.01 0.53
N GLY A 179 -12.88 3.03 0.39
CA GLY A 179 -12.76 1.99 -0.63
C GLY A 179 -13.26 0.65 -0.11
N ILE A 180 -12.82 -0.44 -0.73
CA ILE A 180 -13.15 -1.81 -0.28
C ILE A 180 -12.67 -2.04 1.16
N THR A 181 -11.55 -1.41 1.52
CA THR A 181 -10.96 -1.45 2.86
C THR A 181 -10.80 -0.03 3.37
N PRO A 182 -11.80 0.52 4.09
CA PRO A 182 -11.65 1.82 4.71
C PRO A 182 -10.59 1.75 5.82
N VAL A 183 -9.70 2.75 5.85
CA VAL A 183 -8.59 2.82 6.81
C VAL A 183 -8.50 4.20 7.42
N ILE A 184 -8.17 4.26 8.71
CA ILE A 184 -7.72 5.48 9.38
C ILE A 184 -6.30 5.21 9.88
N LEU A 185 -5.39 6.13 9.54
CA LEU A 185 -4.00 6.08 9.96
C LEU A 185 -3.67 7.43 10.60
N VAL A 186 -3.30 7.41 11.87
CA VAL A 186 -3.04 8.62 12.66
C VAL A 186 -1.66 8.53 13.29
N ARG A 187 -0.98 9.66 13.40
CA ARG A 187 0.29 9.77 14.11
C ARG A 187 0.44 11.14 14.76
N THR A 188 1.13 11.23 15.89
CA THR A 188 1.47 12.54 16.48
C THR A 188 2.81 13.07 15.96
N SER A 189 3.73 12.17 15.58
CA SER A 189 5.02 12.53 15.00
C SER A 189 5.32 11.77 13.70
N TRP A 190 6.04 12.42 12.79
CA TRP A 190 6.65 11.77 11.61
C TRP A 190 8.07 11.27 11.89
N GLU A 191 8.69 11.74 12.96
CA GLU A 191 9.99 11.25 13.39
C GLU A 191 9.83 9.85 13.99
N LEU A 192 10.57 8.88 13.45
CA LEU A 192 10.54 7.51 13.96
C LEU A 192 11.07 7.45 15.39
N GLY A 193 10.51 6.53 16.17
CA GLY A 193 10.79 6.38 17.60
C GLY A 193 10.10 7.43 18.49
N LYS A 194 9.48 8.47 17.93
CA LYS A 194 8.82 9.53 18.72
C LYS A 194 7.31 9.56 18.51
N GLY A 195 6.60 9.91 19.57
CA GLY A 195 5.15 10.07 19.54
C GLY A 195 4.39 8.75 19.36
N LEU A 196 3.12 8.90 19.01
CA LEU A 196 2.15 7.81 18.90
C LEU A 196 1.82 7.59 17.43
N SER A 197 1.50 6.35 17.06
CA SER A 197 0.75 6.06 15.84
C SER A 197 -0.32 5.03 16.06
N PHE A 198 -1.44 5.20 15.39
CA PHE A 198 -2.60 4.33 15.46
C PHE A 198 -3.10 4.04 14.04
N GLY A 199 -3.27 2.76 13.72
CA GLY A 199 -3.86 2.32 12.46
C GLY A 199 -5.11 1.51 12.73
N PHE A 200 -6.18 1.77 12.00
CA PHE A 200 -7.44 1.04 12.10
C PHE A 200 -7.98 0.73 10.71
N LYS A 201 -8.58 -0.45 10.54
CA LYS A 201 -9.26 -0.77 9.29
C LYS A 201 -10.63 -1.43 9.48
N GLY A 202 -11.51 -1.17 8.51
CA GLY A 202 -12.75 -1.91 8.31
C GLY A 202 -12.63 -2.95 7.19
N GLY A 203 -13.63 -2.99 6.32
CA GLY A 203 -13.69 -3.84 5.14
C GLY A 203 -14.57 -5.07 5.34
N LYS A 204 -14.26 -6.16 4.66
CA LYS A 204 -14.98 -7.44 4.76
C LYS A 204 -14.05 -8.64 4.58
N PRO A 205 -14.29 -9.79 5.25
CA PRO A 205 -13.42 -10.96 5.16
C PRO A 205 -13.29 -11.54 3.75
N TRP A 206 -14.34 -11.49 2.94
CA TRP A 206 -14.34 -12.04 1.58
C TRP A 206 -13.37 -11.33 0.62
N SER A 207 -12.82 -10.18 1.01
CA SER A 207 -11.85 -9.49 0.16
C SER A 207 -10.61 -10.38 -0.04
N PRO A 208 -10.00 -10.42 -1.23
CA PRO A 208 -8.84 -11.27 -1.42
C PRO A 208 -7.69 -10.86 -0.51
N HIS A 209 -6.98 -11.84 0.04
CA HIS A 209 -5.93 -11.65 1.05
C HIS A 209 -6.43 -11.09 2.40
N ALA A 210 -7.75 -10.96 2.60
CA ALA A 210 -8.32 -10.52 3.86
C ALA A 210 -8.47 -11.61 4.91
N HIS A 211 -8.50 -11.17 6.16
CA HIS A 211 -8.78 -11.98 7.35
C HIS A 211 -10.14 -11.58 7.95
N MET A 212 -10.58 -12.30 8.98
CA MET A 212 -11.76 -11.93 9.79
C MET A 212 -11.40 -10.88 10.84
N ASP A 213 -10.95 -9.72 10.39
CA ASP A 213 -10.25 -8.71 11.19
C ASP A 213 -10.85 -7.30 11.00
N GLN A 214 -12.15 -7.24 10.69
CA GLN A 214 -12.86 -5.97 10.56
C GLN A 214 -12.91 -5.30 11.93
N GLY A 215 -12.45 -4.05 12.00
CA GLY A 215 -12.26 -3.34 13.26
C GLY A 215 -10.89 -3.54 13.90
N THR A 216 -9.98 -4.31 13.27
CA THR A 216 -8.61 -4.48 13.79
C THR A 216 -7.86 -3.16 13.80
N PHE A 217 -6.98 -3.02 14.79
CA PHE A 217 -6.08 -1.89 14.93
C PHE A 217 -4.65 -2.28 15.29
N VAL A 218 -3.73 -1.37 15.06
CA VAL A 218 -2.36 -1.39 15.58
C VAL A 218 -2.06 -0.10 16.31
N PHE A 219 -1.20 -0.16 17.32
CA PHE A 219 -0.83 0.99 18.13
C PHE A 219 0.67 0.97 18.47
N ASP A 220 1.33 2.09 18.23
CA ASP A 220 2.74 2.32 18.57
C ASP A 220 2.88 3.49 19.55
N SER A 221 3.76 3.33 20.54
CA SER A 221 4.23 4.38 21.46
C SER A 221 5.69 4.14 21.79
N ASP A 222 6.46 5.22 21.94
CA ASP A 222 7.87 5.19 22.35
C ASP A 222 8.74 4.26 21.49
N GLY A 223 8.46 4.25 20.19
CA GLY A 223 9.16 3.40 19.22
C GLY A 223 8.82 1.90 19.30
N VAL A 224 7.82 1.51 20.09
CA VAL A 224 7.40 0.11 20.30
C VAL A 224 5.96 -0.11 19.82
N ARG A 225 5.72 -1.25 19.17
CA ARG A 225 4.39 -1.75 18.77
C ARG A 225 3.73 -2.45 19.96
N TRP A 226 2.67 -1.86 20.51
CA TRP A 226 1.93 -2.37 21.67
C TRP A 226 0.75 -3.26 21.29
N ALA A 227 0.03 -2.91 20.23
CA ALA A 227 -1.04 -3.72 19.65
C ALA A 227 -0.64 -4.11 18.24
N SER A 228 -0.40 -5.40 17.98
CA SER A 228 0.12 -5.91 16.70
C SER A 228 -0.88 -6.76 15.96
N ASP A 229 -0.68 -6.84 14.64
CA ASP A 229 -1.29 -7.86 13.78
C ASP A 229 -0.24 -8.93 13.45
N LEU A 230 -0.66 -10.20 13.34
CA LEU A 230 0.24 -11.33 13.04
C LEU A 230 0.65 -11.39 11.56
N GLY A 231 -0.05 -10.66 10.69
CA GLY A 231 0.24 -10.54 9.26
C GLY A 231 0.12 -11.85 8.50
N THR A 232 0.95 -11.97 7.47
CA THR A 232 0.81 -12.98 6.41
C THR A 232 1.00 -14.45 6.86
N LEU A 233 0.53 -15.34 6.00
CA LEU A 233 0.58 -16.79 6.07
C LEU A 233 1.44 -17.37 4.94
N ASP A 234 2.03 -18.53 5.17
CA ASP A 234 2.71 -19.27 4.11
C ASP A 234 1.71 -20.17 3.36
N TYR A 235 1.32 -19.73 2.16
CA TYR A 235 0.36 -20.46 1.33
C TYR A 235 0.89 -21.79 0.79
N ILE A 236 2.21 -21.93 0.65
CA ILE A 236 2.83 -23.16 0.18
C ILE A 236 2.72 -24.22 1.29
N ASP A 237 3.03 -23.84 2.52
CA ASP A 237 2.87 -24.72 3.68
C ASP A 237 1.41 -25.16 3.88
N LEU A 238 0.44 -24.23 3.77
CA LEU A 238 -0.98 -24.54 3.86
C LEU A 238 -1.43 -25.51 2.74
N SER A 239 -1.02 -25.25 1.50
CA SER A 239 -1.34 -26.11 0.37
C SER A 239 -0.71 -27.50 0.50
N ASN A 240 0.53 -27.60 0.98
CA ASN A 240 1.21 -28.87 1.23
C ASN A 240 0.52 -29.68 2.34
N LYS A 241 -0.16 -29.01 3.27
CA LYS A 241 -1.00 -29.63 4.31
C LYS A 241 -2.41 -29.95 3.84
N GLY A 242 -2.74 -29.72 2.57
CA GLY A 242 -4.05 -30.01 1.98
C GLY A 242 -5.16 -29.06 2.43
N ILE A 243 -4.82 -27.85 2.90
CA ILE A 243 -5.79 -26.84 3.32
C ILE A 243 -6.22 -26.02 2.12
N ASP A 244 -7.52 -26.03 1.81
CA ASP A 244 -8.12 -25.13 0.83
C ASP A 244 -8.31 -23.72 1.40
N TYR A 245 -7.22 -22.96 1.42
CA TYR A 245 -7.21 -21.58 1.90
C TYR A 245 -7.99 -20.61 0.99
N TRP A 246 -8.32 -21.03 -0.23
CA TRP A 246 -9.01 -20.20 -1.20
C TRP A 246 -10.52 -20.45 -1.24
N ASP A 247 -11.04 -21.28 -0.34
CA ASP A 247 -12.47 -21.34 -0.05
C ASP A 247 -12.91 -20.11 0.78
N TYR A 248 -13.53 -19.16 0.10
CA TYR A 248 -14.07 -17.93 0.68
C TYR A 248 -15.50 -18.09 1.23
N SER A 249 -16.10 -19.29 1.16
CA SER A 249 -17.42 -19.53 1.72
C SER A 249 -17.43 -19.32 3.24
N GLN A 250 -18.61 -19.10 3.85
CA GLN A 250 -18.71 -18.84 5.29
C GLN A 250 -18.07 -19.95 6.15
N GLU A 251 -18.15 -21.20 5.68
CA GLU A 251 -17.62 -22.39 6.35
C GLU A 251 -16.30 -22.90 5.74
N GLY A 252 -15.67 -22.10 4.88
CA GLY A 252 -14.45 -22.49 4.18
C GLY A 252 -13.26 -22.73 5.09
N GLN A 253 -12.35 -23.60 4.65
CA GLN A 253 -11.15 -23.98 5.41
C GLN A 253 -10.19 -22.80 5.66
N ARG A 254 -10.31 -21.73 4.88
CA ARG A 254 -9.65 -20.45 5.14
C ARG A 254 -9.85 -19.95 6.57
N TRP A 255 -11.05 -20.15 7.13
CA TRP A 255 -11.46 -19.62 8.44
C TRP A 255 -11.19 -20.57 9.61
N VAL A 256 -10.44 -21.66 9.38
CA VAL A 256 -9.85 -22.47 10.46
C VAL A 256 -8.37 -22.20 10.65
N VAL A 257 -7.73 -21.51 9.70
CA VAL A 257 -6.32 -21.10 9.81
C VAL A 257 -6.22 -19.96 10.81
N TYR A 258 -5.58 -20.21 11.96
CA TYR A 258 -5.57 -19.31 13.11
C TYR A 258 -5.35 -17.83 12.76
N LYS A 259 -4.34 -17.49 11.94
CA LYS A 259 -4.06 -16.08 11.60
C LYS A 259 -5.15 -15.39 10.76
N SER A 260 -6.05 -16.14 10.14
CA SER A 260 -7.15 -15.60 9.32
C SER A 260 -8.49 -15.58 10.05
N THR A 261 -8.56 -16.15 11.26
CA THR A 261 -9.76 -16.12 12.12
C THR A 261 -9.84 -14.80 12.88
N VAL A 262 -10.88 -14.60 13.70
CA VAL A 262 -11.09 -13.36 14.48
C VAL A 262 -10.10 -13.23 15.66
N THR A 263 -9.83 -14.35 16.33
CA THR A 263 -9.09 -14.42 17.61
C THR A 263 -7.71 -13.76 17.64
N PRO A 264 -6.84 -13.86 16.59
CA PRO A 264 -5.51 -13.27 16.65
C PRO A 264 -5.49 -11.73 16.45
N HIS A 265 -6.62 -11.11 16.12
CA HIS A 265 -6.67 -9.68 15.77
C HIS A 265 -7.16 -8.82 16.93
N ASN A 266 -6.75 -7.55 16.92
CA ASN A 266 -7.21 -6.55 17.89
C ASN A 266 -8.62 -6.07 17.54
N THR A 267 -9.61 -6.95 17.60
CA THR A 267 -11.00 -6.68 17.28
C THR A 267 -11.95 -7.30 18.32
N LEU A 268 -13.25 -7.06 18.17
CA LEU A 268 -14.30 -7.58 19.03
C LEU A 268 -15.02 -8.74 18.35
N THR A 269 -15.41 -9.73 19.14
CA THR A 269 -16.30 -10.82 18.73
C THR A 269 -17.55 -10.82 19.62
N ILE A 270 -18.66 -11.31 19.09
CA ILE A 270 -19.90 -11.55 19.84
C ILE A 270 -19.95 -13.04 20.09
N GLU A 271 -19.86 -13.45 21.36
CA GLU A 271 -19.91 -14.86 21.79
C GLU A 271 -18.83 -15.78 21.16
N GLY A 272 -17.76 -15.22 20.62
CA GLY A 272 -16.69 -15.99 19.97
C GLY A 272 -16.99 -16.36 18.52
N GLU A 273 -18.10 -15.86 17.96
CA GLU A 273 -18.55 -16.18 16.61
C GLU A 273 -17.62 -15.60 15.52
N LYS A 274 -17.63 -16.29 14.37
CA LYS A 274 -16.96 -15.82 13.15
C LYS A 274 -17.72 -14.65 12.55
N PHE A 275 -17.00 -13.74 11.90
CA PHE A 275 -17.64 -12.70 11.11
C PHE A 275 -18.33 -13.27 9.88
N ASN A 276 -19.43 -12.64 9.45
CA ASN A 276 -20.03 -12.94 8.16
C ASN A 276 -19.07 -12.51 7.04
N VAL A 277 -18.68 -13.45 6.17
CA VAL A 277 -17.63 -13.22 5.17
C VAL A 277 -17.96 -12.09 4.20
N THR A 278 -19.25 -11.86 3.93
CA THR A 278 -19.71 -10.82 3.00
C THR A 278 -20.04 -9.49 3.67
N ALA A 279 -20.16 -9.47 5.01
CA ALA A 279 -20.55 -8.27 5.74
C ALA A 279 -19.46 -7.20 5.68
N TYR A 280 -19.87 -5.98 5.33
CA TYR A 280 -18.98 -4.83 5.21
C TYR A 280 -19.03 -3.97 6.48
N SER A 281 -17.86 -3.75 7.07
CA SER A 281 -17.65 -2.81 8.17
C SER A 281 -17.05 -1.50 7.65
N GLY A 282 -17.81 -0.42 7.76
CA GLY A 282 -17.44 0.92 7.30
C GLY A 282 -17.05 1.86 8.44
N ILE A 283 -16.37 2.95 8.08
CA ILE A 283 -16.11 4.09 8.98
C ILE A 283 -17.16 5.16 8.69
N THR A 284 -18.02 5.45 9.66
CA THR A 284 -19.17 6.35 9.48
C THR A 284 -18.85 7.82 9.80
N LYS A 285 -17.92 8.07 10.72
CA LYS A 285 -17.55 9.42 11.15
C LYS A 285 -16.09 9.49 11.58
N ILE A 286 -15.47 10.63 11.34
CA ILE A 286 -14.09 10.92 11.70
C ILE A 286 -14.05 12.28 12.38
N TYR A 287 -13.20 12.39 13.39
CA TYR A 287 -12.94 13.61 14.14
C TYR A 287 -11.47 13.94 13.97
N ASN A 288 -11.19 15.14 13.47
CA ASN A 288 -9.83 15.64 13.30
C ASN A 288 -9.73 16.99 13.99
N SER A 289 -9.06 17.02 15.14
CA SER A 289 -8.77 18.23 15.91
C SER A 289 -7.30 18.59 15.77
N SER A 290 -7.01 19.90 15.81
CA SER A 290 -5.64 20.43 15.76
C SER A 290 -4.94 20.41 17.12
N ASP A 291 -5.58 19.88 18.16
CA ASP A 291 -5.08 19.85 19.54
C ASP A 291 -3.98 18.79 19.77
N ASN A 292 -3.65 18.00 18.75
CA ASN A 292 -2.63 16.93 18.77
C ASN A 292 -2.91 15.81 19.79
N TYR A 293 -4.12 15.70 20.33
CA TYR A 293 -4.52 14.59 21.18
C TYR A 293 -5.30 13.55 20.37
N LEU A 294 -4.94 12.27 20.51
CA LEU A 294 -5.77 11.18 20.02
C LEU A 294 -7.06 11.14 20.87
N GLY A 295 -8.17 11.64 20.33
CA GLY A 295 -9.49 11.51 20.94
C GLY A 295 -10.17 12.79 21.42
N GLY A 296 -9.65 13.99 21.09
CA GLY A 296 -10.37 15.25 21.33
C GLY A 296 -10.81 15.46 22.78
N GLN A 297 -9.91 15.20 23.73
CA GLN A 297 -10.17 15.49 25.14
C GLN A 297 -9.80 16.96 25.43
N ASN A 298 -10.83 17.77 25.69
CA ASN A 298 -10.72 19.01 26.46
C ASN A 298 -10.82 18.69 27.95
#